data_AF-A0A409XBY8-F1
#
_entry.id   AF-A0A409XBY8-F1
#
_cell.length_a   1.000
_cell.length_b   1.000
_cell.length_c   1.000
_cell.angle_alpha   90.00
_cell.angle_beta   90.00
_cell.angle_gamma   90.00
#
_symmetry.space_group_name_H-M   'P 1'
#
loop_
_entity.id
_entity.type
_entity.pdbx_description
1 polymer ?
#
loop_
_entity_poly.entity_id
_entity_poly.type
_entity_poly.pdbx_seq_one_letter_code
_entity_poly.pdbx_strand_id
1 'polypeptide(L)'
;MSSDSEQEVVDSSNPTQVPLPATKAALRAMRDADTKRPHISVLAAPSPFTKPKLSKTAANFDTWSWNMQMHLGSTGFWRYIQDNTSIRVPNRDYQPNAYANYRTNSDAAKYFLVANIDPKEAKHLKLLDEPSPHVLYTRLEAIYGNPGPTRQLKLMEKCFDVFLCNDAKMIDQFDDLMDMAFRAFRNMTENTWQCLIGVRAMGRDSSLSQARTLVLDAMAAAETAGKTDSYTPEHIRDILIRHHNESGTAPIAL
;
A
#
# COMPACT_ATOMS: atom_id res chain seq x y z
N MET A 1 41.02 -6.86 -26.27
CA MET A 1 40.46 -7.03 -24.92
C MET A 1 39.29 -6.07 -24.81
N SER A 2 38.08 -6.58 -24.96
CA SER A 2 36.85 -5.87 -24.58
C SER A 2 35.81 -6.96 -24.35
N SER A 3 35.59 -7.29 -23.07
CA SER A 3 34.49 -8.15 -22.66
C SER A 3 33.35 -7.23 -22.26
N ASP A 4 32.35 -7.16 -23.13
CA ASP A 4 31.03 -6.66 -22.76
C ASP A 4 30.48 -7.55 -21.64
N SER A 5 30.22 -6.92 -20.50
CA SER A 5 29.55 -7.54 -19.37
C SER A 5 28.08 -7.15 -19.49
N GLU A 6 27.28 -8.01 -20.13
CA GLU A 6 25.83 -7.88 -20.09
C GLU A 6 25.38 -8.05 -18.63
N GLN A 7 24.98 -6.95 -18.00
CA GLN A 7 24.30 -6.97 -16.72
C GLN A 7 22.91 -7.59 -16.93
N GLU A 8 22.73 -8.79 -16.38
CA GLU A 8 21.45 -9.47 -16.27
C GLU A 8 20.50 -8.60 -15.43
N VAL A 9 19.50 -8.01 -16.10
CA VAL A 9 18.43 -7.25 -15.46
C VAL A 9 17.59 -8.24 -14.66
N VAL A 10 17.77 -8.26 -13.33
CA VAL A 10 16.97 -9.08 -12.42
C VAL A 10 15.54 -8.55 -12.45
N ASP A 11 14.65 -9.26 -13.14
CA ASP A 11 13.21 -9.04 -13.10
C ASP A 11 12.70 -9.36 -11.68
N SER A 12 12.48 -8.32 -10.88
CA SER A 12 12.00 -8.41 -9.49
C SER A 12 10.60 -9.03 -9.37
N SER A 13 9.93 -9.25 -10.49
CA SER A 13 8.60 -9.88 -10.54
C SER A 13 8.66 -11.39 -10.36
N ASN A 14 9.81 -12.03 -10.63
CA ASN A 14 9.93 -13.49 -10.65
C ASN A 14 10.64 -14.03 -9.41
N PRO A 15 10.02 -14.94 -8.65
CA PRO A 15 10.63 -15.47 -7.44
C PRO A 15 11.86 -16.33 -7.77
N THR A 16 12.93 -16.12 -7.02
CA THR A 16 14.25 -16.72 -7.29
C THR A 16 14.15 -18.25 -7.18
N GLN A 17 14.43 -18.99 -8.25
CA GLN A 17 14.43 -20.45 -8.21
C GLN A 17 15.71 -21.02 -7.59
N VAL A 18 15.60 -22.21 -6.99
CA VAL A 18 16.76 -22.99 -6.59
C VAL A 18 17.56 -23.39 -7.85
N PRO A 19 18.89 -23.15 -7.90
CA PRO A 19 19.73 -23.50 -9.05
C PRO A 19 19.67 -24.98 -9.43
N LEU A 20 19.85 -25.27 -10.72
CA LEU A 20 19.89 -26.65 -11.23
C LEU A 20 21.19 -27.36 -10.77
N PRO A 21 21.11 -28.62 -10.30
CA PRO A 21 22.30 -29.38 -9.93
C PRO A 21 23.12 -29.76 -11.16
N ALA A 22 24.45 -29.61 -11.07
CA ALA A 22 25.36 -29.83 -12.20
C ALA A 22 25.51 -31.30 -12.64
N THR A 23 25.03 -32.28 -11.84
CA THR A 23 25.21 -33.71 -12.12
C THR A 23 23.94 -34.54 -11.90
N LYS A 24 23.81 -35.64 -12.65
CA LYS A 24 22.72 -36.63 -12.48
C LYS A 24 22.72 -37.28 -11.09
N ALA A 25 23.89 -37.47 -10.49
CA ALA A 25 24.01 -38.01 -9.14
C ALA A 25 23.47 -37.02 -8.09
N ALA A 26 23.80 -35.73 -8.22
CA ALA A 26 23.27 -34.68 -7.36
C ALA A 26 21.74 -34.55 -7.47
N LEU A 27 21.20 -34.64 -8.70
CA LEU A 27 19.74 -34.66 -8.92
C LEU A 27 19.05 -35.80 -8.17
N ARG A 28 19.60 -37.02 -8.21
CA ARG A 28 19.04 -38.17 -7.47
C ARG A 28 19.13 -37.96 -5.96
N ALA A 29 20.28 -37.53 -5.46
CA ALA A 29 20.47 -37.25 -4.04
C ALA A 29 19.50 -36.19 -3.51
N MET A 30 19.22 -35.15 -4.30
CA MET A 30 18.24 -34.12 -3.93
C MET A 30 16.80 -34.65 -3.89
N ARG A 31 16.42 -35.50 -4.85
CA ARG A 31 15.11 -36.18 -4.82
C ARG A 31 14.97 -37.11 -3.62
N ASP A 32 16.01 -37.89 -3.32
CA ASP A 32 16.01 -38.80 -2.17
C ASP A 32 15.98 -38.03 -0.83
N ALA A 33 16.63 -36.87 -0.77
CA ALA A 33 16.54 -36.00 0.39
C ALA A 33 15.15 -35.38 0.54
N ASP A 34 14.55 -34.89 -0.55
CA ASP A 34 13.23 -34.26 -0.55
C ASP A 34 12.10 -35.21 -0.15
N THR A 35 12.23 -36.50 -0.47
CA THR A 35 11.27 -37.53 -0.04
C THR A 35 11.37 -37.87 1.44
N LYS A 36 12.57 -37.81 2.04
CA LYS A 36 12.80 -38.13 3.46
C LYS A 36 12.60 -36.94 4.37
N ARG A 37 13.03 -35.75 3.93
CA ARG A 37 13.02 -34.52 4.69
C ARG A 37 12.99 -33.32 3.72
N PRO A 38 11.79 -32.90 3.27
CA PRO A 38 11.68 -31.76 2.38
C PRO A 38 12.27 -30.52 3.06
N HIS A 39 13.02 -29.72 2.30
CA HIS A 39 13.71 -28.55 2.84
C HIS A 39 12.75 -27.40 3.20
N ILE A 40 11.54 -27.40 2.62
CA ILE A 40 10.44 -26.53 3.03
C ILE A 40 9.35 -27.40 3.65
N SER A 41 9.01 -27.10 4.89
CA SER A 41 7.88 -27.73 5.59
C SER A 41 6.60 -26.91 5.41
N VAL A 42 5.46 -27.58 5.51
CA VAL A 42 4.16 -26.90 5.61
C VAL A 42 4.10 -26.14 6.94
N LEU A 43 3.68 -24.88 6.87
CA LEU A 43 3.51 -24.04 8.05
C LEU A 43 2.16 -24.30 8.72
N ALA A 44 2.11 -24.15 10.04
CA ALA A 44 0.86 -24.22 10.79
C ALA A 44 -0.01 -23.01 10.46
N ALA A 45 -1.32 -23.21 10.29
CA ALA A 45 -2.25 -22.13 10.02
C ALA A 45 -2.18 -21.05 11.11
N PRO A 46 -2.14 -19.76 10.74
CA PRO A 46 -2.12 -18.68 11.71
C PRO A 46 -3.48 -18.60 12.44
N SER A 47 -3.46 -18.12 13.68
CA SER A 47 -4.69 -17.82 14.40
C SER A 47 -5.50 -16.73 13.69
N PRO A 48 -6.81 -16.58 13.98
CA PRO A 48 -7.63 -15.53 13.38
C PRO A 48 -7.03 -14.13 13.63
N PHE A 49 -6.97 -13.31 12.59
CA PHE A 49 -6.55 -11.92 12.70
C PHE A 49 -7.70 -11.08 13.26
N THR A 50 -7.46 -10.39 14.38
CA THR A 50 -8.50 -9.65 15.12
C THR A 50 -8.42 -8.14 14.97
N LYS A 51 -7.44 -7.65 14.19
CA LYS A 51 -7.24 -6.21 13.97
C LYS A 51 -8.12 -5.71 12.81
N PRO A 52 -8.35 -4.38 12.71
CA PRO A 52 -9.15 -3.82 11.63
C PRO A 52 -8.64 -4.22 10.24
N LYS A 53 -9.56 -4.50 9.32
CA LYS A 53 -9.21 -4.81 7.92
C LYS A 53 -8.62 -3.60 7.20
N LEU A 54 -7.76 -3.84 6.21
CA LEU A 54 -7.24 -2.79 5.35
C LEU A 54 -8.36 -2.19 4.50
N SER A 55 -8.47 -0.86 4.45
CA SER A 55 -9.41 -0.17 3.55
C SER A 55 -8.94 1.23 3.18
N LYS A 56 -9.43 1.74 2.04
CA LYS A 56 -9.19 3.12 1.62
C LYS A 56 -9.87 4.11 2.57
N THR A 57 -11.01 3.74 3.13
CA THR A 57 -11.73 4.60 4.08
C THR A 57 -10.99 4.76 5.40
N ALA A 58 -10.39 3.69 5.93
CA ALA A 58 -9.79 3.71 7.27
C ALA A 58 -8.39 4.34 7.34
N ALA A 59 -7.65 4.48 6.23
CA ALA A 59 -6.30 5.09 6.25
C ALA A 59 -5.33 4.39 7.19
N ASN A 60 -5.41 3.05 7.21
CA ASN A 60 -4.74 2.22 8.20
C ASN A 60 -3.62 1.34 7.65
N PHE A 61 -3.04 1.63 6.47
CA PHE A 61 -2.02 0.75 5.87
C PHE A 61 -0.84 0.47 6.80
N ASP A 62 -0.25 1.51 7.40
CA ASP A 62 0.94 1.34 8.25
C ASP A 62 0.64 0.50 9.49
N THR A 63 -0.42 0.83 10.24
CA THR A 63 -0.86 0.03 11.40
C THR A 63 -1.25 -1.39 10.98
N TRP A 64 -1.95 -1.54 9.85
CA TRP A 64 -2.37 -2.84 9.35
C TRP A 64 -1.16 -3.69 8.97
N SER A 65 -0.19 -3.12 8.25
CA SER A 65 1.04 -3.79 7.82
C SER A 65 1.87 -4.23 9.02
N TRP A 66 2.07 -3.33 9.99
CA TRP A 66 2.77 -3.67 11.25
C TRP A 66 2.10 -4.82 11.99
N ASN A 67 0.77 -4.76 12.16
CA ASN A 67 0.02 -5.84 12.81
C ASN A 67 0.10 -7.15 12.02
N MET A 68 0.06 -7.08 10.69
CA MET A 68 0.16 -8.25 9.81
C MET A 68 1.54 -8.90 9.89
N GLN A 69 2.59 -8.09 9.91
CA GLN A 69 3.97 -8.55 10.10
C GLN A 69 4.15 -9.24 11.45
N MET A 70 3.65 -8.65 12.53
CA MET A 70 3.71 -9.27 13.87
C MET A 70 2.94 -10.60 13.91
N HIS A 71 1.76 -10.65 13.29
CA HIS A 71 0.91 -11.83 13.29
C HIS A 71 1.50 -12.98 12.46
N LEU A 72 1.85 -12.70 11.20
CA LEU A 72 2.38 -13.69 10.26
C LEU A 72 3.87 -13.99 10.44
N GLY A 73 4.60 -13.11 11.12
CA GLY A 73 6.02 -13.31 11.46
C GLY A 73 6.20 -14.51 12.40
N SER A 74 5.33 -14.64 13.40
CA SER A 74 5.37 -15.74 14.37
C SER A 74 5.18 -17.13 13.75
N THR A 75 4.45 -17.21 12.63
CA THR A 75 4.14 -18.45 11.91
C THR A 75 5.02 -18.67 10.68
N GLY A 76 5.88 -17.71 10.35
CA GLY A 76 6.82 -17.79 9.22
C GLY A 76 6.22 -17.42 7.86
N PHE A 77 4.91 -17.14 7.76
CA PHE A 77 4.28 -16.72 6.49
C PHE A 77 4.78 -15.36 6.00
N TRP A 78 5.19 -14.47 6.90
CA TRP A 78 5.72 -13.15 6.52
C TRP A 78 6.93 -13.24 5.58
N ARG A 79 7.73 -14.31 5.68
CA ARG A 79 8.89 -14.52 4.79
C ARG A 79 8.52 -14.71 3.31
N TYR A 80 7.29 -15.12 3.01
CA TYR A 80 6.78 -15.21 1.64
C TYR A 80 6.27 -13.85 1.11
N ILE A 81 6.05 -12.89 2.02
CA ILE A 81 5.46 -11.58 1.73
C ILE A 81 6.54 -10.51 1.61
N GLN A 82 7.50 -10.52 2.55
CA GLN A 82 8.50 -9.47 2.73
C GLN A 82 9.32 -9.21 1.46
N ASP A 83 9.78 -10.27 0.80
CA ASP A 83 10.59 -10.17 -0.42
C ASP A 83 10.51 -11.46 -1.25
N ASN A 84 10.98 -11.39 -2.50
CA ASN A 84 10.97 -12.49 -3.46
C ASN A 84 12.22 -13.40 -3.40
N THR A 85 13.13 -13.18 -2.44
CA THR A 85 14.46 -13.83 -2.33
C THR A 85 14.63 -14.69 -1.09
N SER A 86 13.93 -14.35 0.00
CA SER A 86 14.02 -14.95 1.33
C SER A 86 13.67 -16.43 1.31
N ILE A 87 12.74 -16.82 0.43
CA ILE A 87 12.39 -18.22 0.19
C ILE A 87 12.50 -18.48 -1.31
N ARG A 88 13.56 -19.19 -1.68
CA ARG A 88 13.76 -19.62 -3.07
C ARG A 88 12.72 -20.67 -3.44
N VAL A 89 12.18 -20.56 -4.66
CA VAL A 89 11.21 -21.52 -5.20
C VAL A 89 11.92 -22.85 -5.43
N PRO A 90 11.47 -23.94 -4.78
CA PRO A 90 11.97 -25.27 -5.07
C PRO A 90 11.74 -25.64 -6.51
N ASN A 91 12.62 -26.44 -7.09
CA ASN A 91 12.35 -26.94 -8.43
C ASN A 91 11.38 -28.13 -8.37
N ARG A 92 10.32 -28.06 -9.18
CA ARG A 92 9.26 -29.08 -9.24
C ARG A 92 9.78 -30.48 -9.59
N ASP A 93 10.82 -30.58 -10.41
CA ASP A 93 11.25 -31.87 -10.97
C ASP A 93 12.12 -32.66 -9.98
N TYR A 94 12.96 -31.99 -9.20
CA TYR A 94 13.88 -32.65 -8.25
C TYR A 94 13.60 -32.37 -6.77
N GLN A 95 12.71 -31.44 -6.43
CA GLN A 95 12.21 -31.20 -5.08
C GLN A 95 10.67 -31.10 -5.06
N PRO A 96 9.94 -32.13 -5.54
CA PRO A 96 8.48 -32.06 -5.68
C PRO A 96 7.73 -31.84 -4.37
N ASN A 97 8.17 -32.43 -3.25
CA ASN A 97 7.51 -32.29 -1.95
C ASN A 97 7.75 -30.89 -1.39
N ALA A 98 8.98 -30.40 -1.40
CA ALA A 98 9.23 -29.03 -0.98
C ALA A 98 8.54 -28.01 -1.90
N TYR A 99 8.45 -28.26 -3.21
CA TYR A 99 7.68 -27.42 -4.13
C TYR A 99 6.19 -27.38 -3.77
N ALA A 100 5.58 -28.53 -3.46
CA ALA A 100 4.20 -28.61 -3.00
C ALA A 100 3.99 -27.86 -1.68
N ASN A 101 4.92 -27.99 -0.74
CA ASN A 101 4.88 -27.27 0.54
C ASN A 101 5.06 -25.76 0.35
N TYR A 102 5.99 -25.34 -0.51
CA TYR A 102 6.18 -23.94 -0.90
C TYR A 102 4.90 -23.34 -1.47
N ARG A 103 4.27 -24.03 -2.43
CA ARG A 103 3.01 -23.59 -3.05
C ARG A 103 1.91 -23.43 -2.02
N THR A 104 1.72 -24.43 -1.16
CA THR A 104 0.71 -24.41 -0.09
C THR A 104 0.93 -23.21 0.84
N ASN A 105 2.17 -22.98 1.28
CA ASN A 105 2.49 -21.87 2.17
C ASN A 105 2.34 -20.50 1.50
N SER A 106 2.81 -20.37 0.26
CA SER A 106 2.71 -19.15 -0.54
C SER A 106 1.25 -18.77 -0.79
N ASP A 107 0.42 -19.74 -1.18
CA ASP A 107 -1.00 -19.54 -1.42
C ASP A 107 -1.72 -19.19 -0.11
N ALA A 108 -1.42 -19.89 0.98
CA ALA A 108 -1.97 -19.58 2.30
C ALA A 108 -1.65 -18.14 2.74
N ALA A 109 -0.40 -17.68 2.57
CA ALA A 109 -0.02 -16.28 2.84
C ALA A 109 -0.82 -15.29 1.98
N LYS A 110 -0.96 -15.58 0.67
CA LYS A 110 -1.75 -14.74 -0.25
C LYS A 110 -3.22 -14.65 0.18
N TYR A 111 -3.86 -15.80 0.40
CA TYR A 111 -5.26 -15.83 0.83
C TYR A 111 -5.46 -15.13 2.18
N PHE A 112 -4.50 -15.25 3.10
CA PHE A 112 -4.57 -14.56 4.38
C PHE A 112 -4.52 -13.04 4.23
N LEU A 113 -3.65 -12.51 3.36
CA LEU A 113 -3.63 -11.08 3.05
C LEU A 113 -4.97 -10.62 2.50
N VAL A 114 -5.50 -11.31 1.48
CA VAL A 114 -6.78 -10.95 0.84
C VAL A 114 -7.95 -11.00 1.81
N ALA A 115 -8.00 -11.99 2.70
CA ALA A 115 -9.07 -12.13 3.70
C ALA A 115 -9.14 -10.95 4.69
N ASN A 116 -8.01 -10.27 4.91
CA ASN A 116 -7.85 -9.17 5.85
C ASN A 116 -7.90 -7.77 5.22
N ILE A 117 -8.47 -7.70 4.02
CA ILE A 117 -8.80 -6.46 3.30
C ILE A 117 -10.33 -6.34 3.25
N ASP A 118 -10.84 -5.12 3.13
CA ASP A 118 -12.27 -4.90 2.88
C ASP A 118 -12.76 -5.77 1.70
N PRO A 119 -13.80 -6.60 1.88
CA PRO A 119 -14.23 -7.56 0.85
C PRO A 119 -14.66 -6.91 -0.47
N LYS A 120 -15.24 -5.69 -0.43
CA LYS A 120 -15.67 -4.98 -1.64
C LYS A 120 -14.46 -4.49 -2.42
N GLU A 121 -13.48 -3.91 -1.72
CA GLU A 121 -12.22 -3.45 -2.32
C GLU A 121 -11.42 -4.63 -2.89
N ALA A 122 -11.28 -5.72 -2.13
CA ALA A 122 -10.55 -6.91 -2.56
C ALA A 122 -11.12 -7.52 -3.85
N LYS A 123 -12.45 -7.59 -3.95
CA LYS A 123 -13.16 -8.07 -5.15
C LYS A 123 -12.98 -7.11 -6.32
N HIS A 124 -13.14 -5.80 -6.10
CA HIS A 124 -13.01 -4.79 -7.13
C HIS A 124 -11.59 -4.75 -7.73
N LEU A 125 -10.57 -4.87 -6.87
CA LEU A 125 -9.16 -4.84 -7.26
C LEU A 125 -8.65 -6.19 -7.81
N LYS A 126 -9.47 -7.25 -7.77
CA LYS A 126 -9.12 -8.62 -8.20
C LYS A 126 -7.83 -9.14 -7.54
N LEU A 127 -7.70 -8.93 -6.24
CA LEU A 127 -6.46 -9.24 -5.51
C LEU A 127 -6.08 -10.73 -5.49
N LEU A 128 -7.04 -11.63 -5.74
CA LEU A 128 -6.79 -13.07 -5.83
C LEU A 128 -5.99 -13.48 -7.08
N ASP A 129 -6.07 -12.67 -8.14
CA ASP A 129 -5.43 -12.93 -9.43
C ASP A 129 -3.92 -12.69 -9.38
N GLU A 130 -3.42 -12.09 -8.29
CA GLU A 130 -2.00 -11.82 -8.11
C GLU A 130 -1.17 -13.12 -8.02
N PRO A 131 0.00 -13.16 -8.70
CA PRO A 131 0.76 -14.39 -8.88
C PRO A 131 1.48 -14.84 -7.60
N SER A 132 1.82 -13.91 -6.70
CA SER A 132 2.53 -14.21 -5.47
C SER A 132 2.08 -13.29 -4.32
N PRO A 133 2.22 -13.74 -3.05
CA PRO A 133 1.96 -12.90 -1.88
C PRO A 133 2.84 -11.64 -1.82
N HIS A 134 4.09 -11.71 -2.30
CA HIS A 134 4.97 -10.55 -2.38
C HIS A 134 4.45 -9.49 -3.36
N VAL A 135 4.13 -9.90 -4.60
CA VAL A 135 3.58 -8.98 -5.62
C VAL A 135 2.26 -8.37 -5.15
N LEU A 136 1.40 -9.17 -4.52
CA LEU A 136 0.19 -8.68 -3.87
C LEU A 136 0.52 -7.59 -2.83
N TYR A 137 1.46 -7.84 -1.93
CA TYR A 137 1.82 -6.87 -0.89
C TYR A 137 2.38 -5.57 -1.47
N THR A 138 3.28 -5.63 -2.45
CA THR A 138 3.79 -4.44 -3.15
C THR A 138 2.67 -3.65 -3.82
N ARG A 139 1.69 -4.34 -4.41
CA ARG A 139 0.50 -3.69 -4.99
C ARG A 139 -0.35 -3.01 -3.90
N LEU A 140 -0.50 -3.63 -2.73
CA LEU A 140 -1.21 -3.01 -1.60
C LEU A 140 -0.46 -1.78 -1.09
N GLU A 141 0.86 -1.86 -0.95
CA GLU A 141 1.69 -0.72 -0.55
C GLU A 141 1.55 0.45 -1.54
N ALA A 142 1.57 0.18 -2.84
CA ALA A 142 1.35 1.21 -3.86
C ALA A 142 -0.05 1.85 -3.78
N ILE A 143 -1.09 1.08 -3.47
CA ILE A 143 -2.47 1.58 -3.40
C ILE A 143 -2.78 2.31 -2.08
N TYR A 144 -2.25 1.81 -0.97
CA TYR A 144 -2.68 2.21 0.37
C TYR A 144 -1.60 2.90 1.21
N GLY A 145 -0.31 2.69 0.89
CA GLY A 145 0.83 3.19 1.65
C GLY A 145 1.15 4.66 1.40
N ASN A 146 0.72 5.21 0.26
CA ASN A 146 0.80 6.63 -0.03
C ASN A 146 -0.60 7.26 0.04
N PRO A 147 -0.95 7.94 1.14
CA PRO A 147 -2.22 8.66 1.20
C PRO A 147 -2.18 9.81 0.19
N GLY A 148 -3.12 9.81 -0.76
CA GLY A 148 -3.33 10.90 -1.69
C GLY A 148 -3.61 12.25 -1.07
N PRO A 149 -3.46 13.37 -1.80
CA PRO A 149 -3.70 14.71 -1.28
C PRO A 149 -5.09 14.87 -0.65
N THR A 150 -6.14 14.35 -1.29
CA THR A 150 -7.51 14.41 -0.74
C THR A 150 -7.63 13.68 0.60
N ARG A 151 -6.88 12.59 0.79
CA ARG A 151 -6.87 11.82 2.02
C ARG A 151 -6.02 12.50 3.09
N GLN A 152 -4.87 13.05 2.70
CA GLN A 152 -4.04 13.90 3.55
C GLN A 152 -4.83 15.12 4.06
N LEU A 153 -5.66 15.74 3.22
CA LEU A 153 -6.57 16.82 3.64
C LEU A 153 -7.49 16.37 4.76
N LYS A 154 -8.16 15.21 4.59
CA LYS A 154 -9.10 14.68 5.58
C LYS A 154 -8.42 14.31 6.90
N LEU A 155 -7.21 13.74 6.84
CA LEU A 155 -6.42 13.47 8.03
C LEU A 155 -6.03 14.77 8.73
N MET A 156 -5.59 15.77 7.96
CA MET A 156 -5.23 17.08 8.48
C MET A 156 -6.44 17.81 9.10
N GLU A 157 -7.60 17.77 8.45
CA GLU A 157 -8.86 18.30 8.99
C GLU A 157 -9.20 17.63 10.33
N LYS A 158 -9.13 16.30 10.41
CA LYS A 158 -9.32 15.57 11.67
C LYS A 158 -8.32 15.97 12.75
N CYS A 159 -7.04 16.14 12.41
CA CYS A 159 -6.04 16.60 13.38
C CYS A 159 -6.40 17.96 13.96
N PHE A 160 -6.93 18.88 13.15
CA PHE A 160 -7.36 20.20 13.60
C PHE A 160 -8.66 20.21 14.41
N ASP A 161 -9.46 19.14 14.33
CA ASP A 161 -10.71 19.00 15.08
C ASP A 161 -10.50 18.31 16.44
N VAL A 162 -9.30 17.78 16.74
CA VAL A 162 -8.99 17.14 18.02
C VAL A 162 -8.71 18.18 19.09
N PHE A 163 -9.43 18.10 20.22
CA PHE A 163 -9.17 18.87 21.42
C PHE A 163 -8.76 17.93 22.55
N LEU A 164 -7.59 18.17 23.14
CA LEU A 164 -7.13 17.38 24.29
C LEU A 164 -7.98 17.74 25.51
N CYS A 165 -8.44 16.71 26.21
CA CYS A 165 -9.10 16.85 27.50
C CYS A 165 -8.13 16.39 28.59
N ASN A 166 -8.10 17.11 29.72
CA ASN A 166 -7.26 16.75 30.86
C ASN A 166 -7.89 15.58 31.64
N ASP A 167 -7.80 14.38 31.08
CA ASP A 167 -8.27 13.13 31.66
C ASP A 167 -7.20 12.03 31.58
N ALA A 168 -7.54 10.84 32.07
CA ALA A 168 -6.60 9.70 32.11
C ALA A 168 -6.16 9.19 30.72
N LYS A 169 -6.85 9.60 29.64
CA LYS A 169 -6.55 9.22 28.24
C LYS A 169 -5.85 10.33 27.47
N MET A 170 -5.56 11.48 28.09
CA MET A 170 -4.94 12.63 27.42
C MET A 170 -3.66 12.24 26.66
N ILE A 171 -2.83 11.39 27.26
CA ILE A 171 -1.57 10.94 26.64
C ILE A 171 -1.84 10.04 25.45
N ASP A 172 -2.71 9.04 25.58
CA ASP A 172 -3.11 8.18 24.46
C ASP A 172 -3.72 9.00 23.29
N GLN A 173 -4.56 10.00 23.61
CA GLN A 173 -5.13 10.92 22.63
C GLN A 173 -4.07 11.76 21.92
N PHE A 174 -3.03 12.19 22.65
CA PHE A 174 -1.92 12.94 22.07
C PHE A 174 -1.08 12.06 21.13
N ASP A 175 -0.76 10.84 21.54
CA ASP A 175 0.00 9.89 20.71
C ASP A 175 -0.77 9.52 19.43
N ASP A 176 -2.07 9.28 19.54
CA ASP A 176 -2.96 9.05 18.38
C ASP A 176 -3.00 10.29 17.45
N LEU A 177 -3.04 11.50 18.02
CA LEU A 177 -3.00 12.75 17.25
C LEU A 177 -1.67 12.92 16.51
N MET A 178 -0.54 12.61 17.16
CA MET A 178 0.78 12.70 16.55
C MET A 178 0.98 11.66 15.44
N ASP A 179 0.50 10.41 15.60
CA ASP A 179 0.50 9.41 14.52
C ASP A 179 -0.36 9.87 13.34
N MET A 180 -1.55 10.42 13.61
CA MET A 180 -2.43 10.95 12.56
C MET A 180 -1.78 12.13 11.81
N ALA A 181 -1.13 13.04 12.53
CA ALA A 181 -0.43 14.18 11.95
C ALA A 181 0.76 13.74 11.10
N PHE A 182 1.56 12.78 11.58
CA PHE A 182 2.66 12.21 10.81
C PHE A 182 2.17 11.59 9.50
N ARG A 183 1.07 10.82 9.53
CA ARG A 183 0.45 10.24 8.32
C ARG A 183 -0.11 11.28 7.37
N ALA A 184 -0.69 12.36 7.90
CA ALA A 184 -1.18 13.45 7.09
C ALA A 184 -0.04 14.09 6.30
N PHE A 185 1.15 14.25 6.90
CA PHE A 185 2.31 14.91 6.30
C PHE A 185 3.22 13.99 5.46
N ARG A 186 3.23 12.68 5.73
CA ARG A 186 4.14 11.73 5.08
C ARG A 186 4.03 11.78 3.55
N ASN A 187 5.18 11.89 2.89
CA ASN A 187 5.32 11.96 1.43
C ASN A 187 4.58 13.16 0.78
N MET A 188 4.26 14.20 1.56
CA MET A 188 3.67 15.43 1.05
C MET A 188 4.72 16.32 0.41
N THR A 189 4.43 16.79 -0.80
CA THR A 189 5.26 17.80 -1.47
C THR A 189 4.89 19.21 -1.05
N GLU A 190 5.76 20.18 -1.31
CA GLU A 190 5.46 21.60 -1.03
C GLU A 190 4.20 22.08 -1.77
N ASN A 191 4.07 21.76 -3.06
CA ASN A 191 2.88 22.12 -3.84
C ASN A 191 1.62 21.46 -3.27
N THR A 192 1.72 20.19 -2.86
CA THR A 192 0.60 19.48 -2.23
C THR A 192 0.19 20.18 -0.95
N TRP A 193 1.13 20.52 -0.07
CA TRP A 193 0.87 21.27 1.16
C TRP A 193 0.16 22.60 0.88
N GLN A 194 0.71 23.42 -0.02
CA GLN A 194 0.15 24.73 -0.35
C GLN A 194 -1.26 24.60 -0.96
N CYS A 195 -1.48 23.61 -1.81
CA CYS A 195 -2.79 23.32 -2.38
C CYS A 195 -3.82 22.92 -1.30
N LEU A 196 -3.41 22.08 -0.34
CA LEU A 196 -4.28 21.66 0.77
C LEU A 196 -4.70 22.84 1.65
N ILE A 197 -3.78 23.79 1.91
CA ILE A 197 -4.11 25.03 2.62
C ILE A 197 -5.13 25.86 1.82
N GLY A 198 -4.94 25.99 0.51
CA GLY A 198 -5.91 26.68 -0.37
C GLY A 198 -7.30 26.04 -0.33
N VAL A 199 -7.38 24.71 -0.45
CA VAL A 199 -8.64 23.95 -0.38
C VAL A 199 -9.33 24.09 0.98
N ARG A 200 -8.56 24.07 2.08
CA ARG A 200 -9.08 24.32 3.42
C ARG A 200 -9.64 25.74 3.55
N ALA A 201 -8.95 26.74 3.02
CA ALA A 201 -9.40 28.13 3.05
C ALA A 201 -10.73 28.33 2.29
N MET A 202 -10.91 27.65 1.15
CA MET A 202 -12.16 27.64 0.39
C MET A 202 -13.32 26.98 1.15
N GLY A 203 -13.05 26.09 2.11
CA GLY A 203 -14.08 25.36 2.87
C GLY A 203 -14.91 26.22 3.83
N ARG A 204 -14.51 27.47 4.11
CA ARG A 204 -15.24 28.38 5.00
C ARG A 204 -16.43 29.07 4.35
N ASP A 205 -16.38 29.31 3.04
CA ASP A 205 -17.43 30.01 2.31
C ASP A 205 -18.16 29.03 1.38
N SER A 206 -19.47 28.91 1.57
CA SER A 206 -20.33 28.08 0.73
C SER A 206 -20.33 28.46 -0.75
N SER A 207 -20.06 29.74 -1.08
CA SER A 207 -19.96 30.22 -2.47
C SER A 207 -18.84 29.53 -3.24
N LEU A 208 -17.76 29.15 -2.55
CA LEU A 208 -16.58 28.52 -3.13
C LEU A 208 -16.67 26.99 -3.20
N SER A 209 -17.81 26.39 -2.83
CA SER A 209 -18.00 24.94 -2.77
C SER A 209 -17.73 24.22 -4.09
N GLN A 210 -18.14 24.82 -5.22
CA GLN A 210 -17.89 24.28 -6.55
C GLN A 210 -16.41 24.37 -6.92
N ALA A 211 -15.76 25.52 -6.68
CA ALA A 211 -14.33 25.71 -6.92
C ALA A 211 -13.50 24.72 -6.07
N ARG A 212 -13.88 24.53 -4.81
CA ARG A 212 -13.27 23.55 -3.90
C ARG A 212 -13.34 22.12 -4.45
N THR A 213 -14.51 21.72 -4.95
CA THR A 213 -14.71 20.39 -5.55
C THR A 213 -13.84 20.20 -6.78
N LEU A 214 -13.80 21.19 -7.68
CA LEU A 214 -12.96 21.14 -8.89
C LEU A 214 -11.47 20.96 -8.56
N VAL A 215 -10.97 21.67 -7.55
CA VAL A 215 -9.58 21.53 -7.10
C VAL A 215 -9.33 20.13 -6.54
N LEU A 216 -10.23 19.62 -5.69
CA LEU A 216 -10.10 18.28 -5.11
C LEU A 216 -10.10 17.18 -6.18
N ASP A 217 -10.97 17.29 -7.18
CA ASP A 217 -11.05 16.33 -8.29
C ASP A 217 -9.80 16.39 -9.17
N ALA A 218 -9.27 17.60 -9.44
CA ALA A 218 -8.03 17.77 -10.19
C ALA A 218 -6.80 17.20 -9.46
N MET A 219 -6.72 17.42 -8.14
CA MET A 219 -5.67 16.83 -7.30
C MET A 219 -5.77 15.29 -7.28
N ALA A 220 -6.98 14.73 -7.16
CA ALA A 220 -7.20 13.28 -7.22
C ALA A 220 -6.87 12.67 -8.59
N ALA A 221 -7.13 13.41 -9.68
CA ALA A 221 -6.74 13.00 -11.03
C ALA A 221 -5.21 13.00 -11.21
N ALA A 222 -4.52 14.03 -10.72
CA ALA A 222 -3.07 14.11 -10.74
C ALA A 222 -2.42 12.97 -9.93
N GLU A 223 -2.99 12.63 -8.78
CA GLU A 223 -2.60 11.47 -7.99
C GLU A 223 -2.78 10.15 -8.75
N THR A 224 -3.95 9.94 -9.36
CA THR A 224 -4.25 8.72 -10.14
C THR A 224 -3.27 8.55 -11.30
N ALA A 225 -2.76 9.65 -11.86
CA ALA A 225 -1.76 9.66 -12.91
C ALA A 225 -0.31 9.48 -12.41
N GLY A 226 -0.09 9.34 -11.10
CA GLY A 226 1.24 9.27 -10.49
C GLY A 226 2.02 10.58 -10.54
N LYS A 227 1.34 11.72 -10.73
CA LYS A 227 1.92 13.05 -10.88
C LYS A 227 1.38 13.99 -9.80
N THR A 228 1.38 13.55 -8.55
CA THR A 228 0.84 14.31 -7.39
C THR A 228 1.37 15.74 -7.31
N ASP A 229 2.64 15.96 -7.66
CA ASP A 229 3.28 17.29 -7.59
C ASP A 229 3.03 18.17 -8.83
N SER A 230 2.35 17.67 -9.86
CA SER A 230 2.06 18.45 -11.07
C SER A 230 0.96 19.49 -10.88
N TYR A 231 0.16 19.35 -9.82
CA TYR A 231 -0.89 20.31 -9.47
C TYR A 231 -0.37 21.30 -8.42
N THR A 232 -0.32 22.56 -8.80
CA THR A 232 0.35 23.64 -8.06
C THR A 232 -0.62 24.74 -7.61
N PRO A 233 -0.21 25.64 -6.69
CA PRO A 233 -1.06 26.75 -6.25
C PRO A 233 -1.51 27.70 -7.36
N GLU A 234 -0.72 27.84 -8.44
CA GLU A 234 -1.08 28.63 -9.62
C GLU A 234 -2.39 28.13 -10.24
N HIS A 235 -2.58 26.81 -10.32
CA HIS A 235 -3.81 26.22 -10.83
C HIS A 235 -5.03 26.58 -9.96
N ILE A 236 -4.86 26.60 -8.63
CA ILE A 236 -5.92 27.05 -7.71
C ILE A 236 -6.22 28.52 -7.93
N ARG A 237 -5.19 29.35 -8.07
CA ARG A 237 -5.34 30.78 -8.35
C ARG A 237 -6.15 31.02 -9.62
N ASP A 238 -5.85 30.29 -10.69
CA ASP A 238 -6.57 30.39 -11.96
C ASP A 238 -8.04 29.96 -11.87
N ILE A 239 -8.34 28.95 -11.05
CA ILE A 239 -9.74 28.55 -10.76
C ILE A 239 -10.46 29.64 -9.99
N LEU A 240 -9.84 30.22 -8.96
CA LEU A 240 -10.44 31.29 -8.15
C LEU A 240 -10.68 32.57 -8.98
N ILE A 241 -9.75 32.94 -9.86
CA ILE A 241 -9.91 34.07 -10.78
C ILE A 241 -11.12 33.86 -11.70
N ARG A 242 -11.24 32.66 -12.31
CA ARG A 242 -12.39 32.32 -13.15
C ARG A 242 -13.71 32.39 -12.38
N HIS A 243 -13.75 31.75 -11.21
CA HIS A 243 -14.94 31.76 -10.35
C HIS A 243 -15.36 33.18 -9.94
N HIS A 244 -14.40 34.05 -9.62
CA HIS A 244 -14.67 35.45 -9.30
C HIS A 244 -15.26 36.21 -10.49
N ASN A 245 -14.68 36.05 -11.68
CA ASN A 245 -15.16 36.71 -12.91
C ASN A 245 -16.56 36.23 -13.31
N GLU A 246 -16.86 34.94 -13.15
CA GLU A 246 -18.19 34.38 -13.43
C GLU A 246 -19.22 34.88 -12.42
N SER A 247 -18.85 34.96 -11.14
CA SER A 247 -19.73 35.42 -10.05
C SER A 247 -20.00 36.93 -10.11
N GLY A 248 -19.05 37.73 -10.62
CA GLY A 248 -19.20 39.17 -10.84
C GLY A 248 -20.07 39.57 -12.03
N THR A 249 -20.46 38.61 -12.88
CA THR A 249 -21.31 38.86 -14.07
C THR A 249 -22.79 38.53 -13.87
N ALA A 250 -23.21 38.13 -12.67
CA ALA A 250 -24.63 37.98 -12.36
C ALA A 250 -25.33 39.35 -12.44
N PRO A 251 -26.28 39.58 -13.37
CA PRO A 251 -26.95 40.85 -13.47
C PRO A 251 -27.77 41.09 -12.21
N ILE A 252 -27.54 42.23 -11.56
CA ILE A 252 -28.43 42.76 -10.54
C ILE A 252 -29.77 43.01 -11.25
N ALA A 253 -30.74 42.13 -11.02
CA ALA A 253 -32.13 42.40 -11.37
C ALA A 253 -32.59 43.55 -10.46
N LEU A 254 -32.64 44.75 -11.05
CA LEU A 254 -33.35 45.92 -10.50
C LEU A 254 -34.85 45.76 -10.72
#